data_AF-A0A9W8ID89-F1
#
_entry.id   AF-A0A9W8ID89-F1
#
_cell.length_a   1.000
_cell.length_b   1.000
_cell.length_c   1.000
_cell.angle_alpha   90.00
_cell.angle_beta   90.00
_cell.angle_gamma   90.00
#
_symmetry.space_group_name_H-M   'P 1'
#
loop_
_entity.id
_entity.type
_entity.pdbx_description
1 polymer ?
#
loop_
_entity_poly.entity_id
_entity_poly.type
_entity_poly.pdbx_seq_one_letter_code
_entity_poly.pdbx_strand_id
1 'polypeptide(L)'
;MTSHVSEYEKQRLENIRQNREMLMSLNLIGDDTSSILAESENANRKRKITVKNKAKPRTRRAADDQISDDDDEWSGIKRQRRADQPARRSRRLRGESAEPTTAAEEQVVETGDVSGVLADAESHFPASTLESAIRVNGHYSGWVEPGVQQRLHLESNATAAWESQGGGKFSFKDPLGTGKRVSKRTVPSGQSVAKYVASKLLKKNPNAYFYRHTEPGVEQWTGDWTEDERLTFIRVAKEFGCGDKWGLFSTYIPHRVGYQCSNYYRQYVIPSGWIIDDNYRIDSTGHAVYVGKHKRGS
;
A
#
# COMPACT_ATOMS: atom_id res chain seq x y z
N MET A 1 -49.71 4.93 -24.41
CA MET A 1 -49.04 5.24 -23.13
C MET A 1 -47.60 5.61 -23.43
N THR A 2 -47.28 6.91 -23.49
CA THR A 2 -45.93 7.40 -23.76
C THR A 2 -45.08 7.21 -22.52
N SER A 3 -44.10 6.31 -22.57
CA SER A 3 -43.15 6.08 -21.47
C SER A 3 -42.30 7.34 -21.27
N HIS A 4 -42.52 8.03 -20.15
CA HIS A 4 -41.71 9.19 -19.78
C HIS A 4 -40.30 8.70 -19.41
N VAL A 5 -39.36 8.80 -20.36
CA VAL A 5 -37.95 8.46 -20.14
C VAL A 5 -37.38 9.46 -19.14
N SER A 6 -36.80 8.95 -18.05
CA SER A 6 -36.19 9.75 -16.99
C SER A 6 -35.06 10.63 -17.55
N GLU A 7 -34.86 11.82 -16.99
CA GLU A 7 -33.76 12.73 -17.36
C GLU A 7 -32.39 12.04 -17.26
N TYR A 8 -32.23 11.17 -16.25
CA TYR A 8 -31.07 10.32 -16.10
C TYR A 8 -30.85 9.36 -17.29
N GLU A 9 -31.93 8.81 -17.82
CA GLU A 9 -31.87 7.85 -18.92
C GLU A 9 -31.54 8.56 -20.25
N LYS A 10 -32.01 9.81 -20.43
CA LYS A 10 -31.56 10.68 -21.53
C LYS A 10 -30.07 10.97 -21.44
N GLN A 11 -29.58 11.37 -20.27
CA GLN A 11 -28.15 11.65 -20.05
C GLN A 11 -27.28 10.41 -20.28
N ARG A 12 -27.74 9.25 -19.82
CA ARG A 12 -27.05 7.97 -20.03
C ARG A 12 -26.95 7.61 -21.53
N LEU A 13 -28.03 7.80 -22.29
CA LEU A 13 -28.04 7.55 -23.73
C LEU A 13 -27.12 8.52 -24.49
N GLU A 14 -27.08 9.79 -24.07
CA GLU A 14 -26.18 10.78 -24.67
C GLU A 14 -24.70 10.43 -24.43
N ASN A 15 -24.34 10.02 -23.21
CA ASN A 15 -22.99 9.56 -22.91
C ASN A 15 -22.59 8.31 -23.73
N ILE A 16 -23.53 7.39 -23.93
CA ILE A 16 -23.30 6.20 -24.79
C ILE A 16 -23.04 6.63 -26.24
N ARG A 17 -23.79 7.62 -26.74
CA ARG A 17 -23.62 8.17 -28.09
C ARG A 17 -22.24 8.82 -28.27
N GLN A 18 -21.85 9.70 -27.35
CA GLN A 18 -20.55 10.38 -27.40
C GLN A 18 -19.37 9.41 -27.33
N ASN A 19 -19.45 8.41 -26.46
CA ASN A 19 -18.42 7.38 -26.38
C ASN A 19 -18.31 6.58 -27.69
N ARG A 20 -19.44 6.30 -28.35
CA ARG A 20 -19.46 5.60 -29.64
C ARG A 20 -18.82 6.44 -30.75
N GLU A 21 -19.15 7.72 -30.83
CA GLU A 21 -18.55 8.67 -31.79
C GLU A 21 -17.04 8.80 -31.57
N MET A 22 -16.59 8.89 -30.32
CA MET A 22 -15.17 8.93 -29.97
C MET A 22 -14.45 7.65 -30.41
N LEU A 23 -15.03 6.48 -30.16
CA LEU A 23 -14.45 5.19 -30.57
C LEU A 23 -14.41 5.01 -32.09
N MET A 24 -15.41 5.53 -32.81
CA MET A 24 -15.41 5.59 -34.28
C MET A 24 -14.31 6.54 -34.80
N SER A 25 -14.12 7.70 -34.18
CA SER A 25 -13.07 8.65 -34.57
C SER A 25 -11.65 8.10 -34.42
N LEU A 26 -11.47 7.12 -33.53
CA LEU A 26 -10.19 6.45 -33.26
C LEU A 26 -9.97 5.20 -34.12
N ASN A 27 -10.88 4.87 -35.06
CA ASN A 27 -10.86 3.62 -35.84
C ASN A 27 -10.79 2.33 -34.99
N LEU A 28 -11.18 2.39 -33.72
CA LEU A 28 -11.15 1.25 -32.79
C LEU A 28 -12.37 0.33 -32.93
N ILE A 29 -13.39 0.77 -33.67
CA ILE A 29 -14.62 0.03 -33.92
C ILE A 29 -14.91 0.11 -35.42
N GLY A 30 -14.75 -1.02 -36.13
CA GLY A 30 -15.24 -1.17 -37.50
C GLY A 30 -16.75 -1.39 -37.55
N ASP A 31 -17.35 -1.12 -38.72
CA ASP A 31 -18.81 -1.17 -38.98
C ASP A 31 -19.48 -2.52 -38.67
N ASP A 32 -18.70 -3.61 -38.60
CA ASP A 32 -19.18 -4.98 -38.34
C ASP A 32 -19.56 -5.27 -36.88
N THR A 33 -19.21 -4.40 -35.93
CA THR A 33 -19.51 -4.59 -34.49
C THR A 33 -20.98 -4.35 -34.13
N SER A 34 -21.74 -3.75 -35.04
CA SER A 34 -23.19 -3.50 -34.94
C SER A 34 -24.00 -4.78 -34.68
N SER A 35 -23.56 -5.90 -35.27
CA SER A 35 -24.25 -7.20 -35.18
C SER A 35 -24.09 -7.87 -33.80
N ILE A 36 -22.90 -7.74 -33.20
CA ILE A 36 -22.53 -8.43 -31.95
C ILE A 36 -23.26 -7.82 -30.73
N LEU A 37 -23.51 -6.51 -30.75
CA LEU A 37 -24.24 -5.84 -29.67
C LEU A 37 -25.76 -6.09 -29.73
N ALA A 38 -26.33 -6.25 -30.94
CA ALA A 38 -27.75 -6.59 -31.11
C ALA A 38 -28.08 -7.99 -30.56
N GLU A 39 -27.15 -8.94 -30.63
CA GLU A 39 -27.30 -10.26 -29.99
C GLU A 39 -27.28 -10.16 -28.46
N SER A 40 -26.51 -9.23 -27.88
CA SER A 40 -26.42 -9.04 -26.44
C SER A 40 -27.72 -8.50 -25.80
N GLU A 41 -28.44 -7.62 -26.51
CA GLU A 41 -29.73 -7.08 -26.05
C GLU A 41 -30.84 -8.15 -26.08
N ASN A 42 -30.82 -9.03 -27.10
CA ASN A 42 -31.76 -10.15 -27.21
C ASN A 42 -31.51 -11.23 -26.13
N ALA A 43 -30.25 -11.47 -25.77
CA ALA A 43 -29.89 -12.39 -24.69
C ALA A 43 -30.38 -11.89 -23.31
N ASN A 44 -30.34 -10.58 -23.07
CA ASN A 44 -30.78 -10.00 -21.79
C ASN A 44 -32.31 -9.94 -21.66
N ARG A 45 -33.04 -9.78 -22.78
CA ARG A 45 -34.50 -9.88 -22.81
C ARG A 45 -35.00 -11.30 -22.48
N LYS A 46 -34.29 -12.34 -22.93
CA LYS A 46 -34.63 -13.74 -22.61
C LYS A 46 -34.40 -14.10 -21.13
N ARG A 47 -33.41 -13.49 -20.46
CA ARG A 47 -33.14 -13.77 -19.03
C ARG A 47 -34.17 -13.17 -18.06
N LYS A 48 -34.89 -12.11 -18.44
CA LYS A 48 -35.91 -11.47 -17.57
C LYS A 48 -37.24 -12.23 -17.49
N ILE A 49 -37.47 -13.23 -18.34
CA ILE A 49 -38.75 -13.97 -18.38
C ILE A 49 -38.77 -15.17 -17.40
N THR A 50 -37.61 -15.60 -16.87
CA THR A 50 -37.47 -16.86 -16.11
C THR A 50 -37.22 -16.70 -14.61
N VAL A 51 -37.83 -15.69 -13.96
CA VAL A 51 -37.87 -15.62 -12.49
C VAL A 51 -39.32 -15.46 -12.04
N LYS A 52 -40.08 -16.55 -12.10
CA LYS A 52 -41.37 -16.69 -11.40
C LYS A 52 -41.17 -17.54 -10.14
N ASN A 53 -41.45 -16.88 -9.00
CA ASN A 53 -42.06 -17.40 -7.77
C ASN A 53 -41.54 -18.73 -7.19
N LYS A 54 -40.72 -18.62 -6.13
CA LYS A 54 -40.81 -19.51 -4.97
C LYS A 54 -40.95 -18.69 -3.70
N ALA A 55 -42.20 -18.48 -3.28
CA ALA A 55 -42.55 -17.96 -1.97
C ALA A 55 -42.22 -19.02 -0.89
N LYS A 56 -41.52 -18.62 0.17
CA LYS A 56 -41.37 -19.41 1.40
C LYS A 56 -42.44 -18.97 2.41
N PRO A 57 -43.05 -19.90 3.18
CA PRO A 57 -44.07 -19.55 4.16
C PRO A 57 -43.46 -18.89 5.40
N ARG A 58 -44.16 -17.87 5.92
CA ARG A 58 -43.87 -17.19 7.19
C ARG A 58 -44.27 -18.09 8.35
N THR A 59 -43.33 -18.42 9.22
CA THR A 59 -43.64 -18.88 10.58
C THR A 59 -43.47 -17.70 11.54
N ARG A 60 -44.56 -17.37 12.24
CA ARG A 60 -44.58 -16.46 13.39
C ARG A 60 -44.06 -17.22 14.61
N ARG A 61 -43.08 -16.69 15.32
CA ARG A 61 -42.96 -16.85 16.78
C ARG A 61 -42.42 -15.54 17.38
N ALA A 62 -43.15 -15.09 18.39
CA ALA A 62 -42.78 -14.05 19.34
C ALA A 62 -42.21 -14.72 20.61
N ALA A 63 -41.28 -14.01 21.26
CA ALA A 63 -40.78 -14.10 22.64
C ALA A 63 -39.32 -13.58 22.58
N ASP A 64 -39.02 -12.42 23.15
CA ASP A 64 -38.47 -12.28 24.52
C ASP A 64 -37.28 -13.22 24.74
N ASP A 65 -36.07 -12.66 24.76
CA ASP A 65 -35.27 -12.66 25.99
C ASP A 65 -34.00 -11.83 25.88
N GLN A 66 -33.59 -11.39 27.05
CA GLN A 66 -32.61 -10.38 27.42
C GLN A 66 -31.19 -10.66 26.93
N ILE A 67 -30.48 -9.59 26.55
CA ILE A 67 -29.03 -9.57 26.40
C ILE A 67 -28.45 -9.36 27.80
N SER A 68 -27.85 -10.39 28.37
CA SER A 68 -26.91 -10.28 29.48
C SER A 68 -25.49 -10.30 28.94
N ASP A 69 -24.77 -9.21 29.20
CA ASP A 69 -23.32 -9.20 29.33
C ASP A 69 -22.93 -10.15 30.47
N ASP A 70 -21.90 -10.97 30.25
CA ASP A 70 -20.76 -11.19 31.15
C ASP A 70 -20.02 -12.49 30.77
N ASP A 71 -18.70 -12.33 30.70
CA ASP A 71 -17.64 -13.26 31.08
C ASP A 71 -17.65 -14.72 30.62
N ASP A 72 -16.56 -15.15 29.96
CA ASP A 72 -15.75 -16.17 30.59
C ASP A 72 -14.35 -16.31 29.96
N GLU A 73 -13.37 -16.10 30.85
CA GLU A 73 -12.06 -16.72 30.80
C GLU A 73 -12.18 -18.23 30.60
N TRP A 74 -11.41 -18.81 29.68
CA TRP A 74 -11.02 -20.20 29.83
C TRP A 74 -9.55 -20.40 29.48
N SER A 75 -8.74 -20.33 30.53
CA SER A 75 -7.42 -20.93 30.60
C SER A 75 -7.50 -22.45 30.54
N GLY A 76 -6.83 -23.03 29.54
CA GLY A 76 -6.02 -24.25 29.65
C GLY A 76 -6.63 -25.51 30.28
N ILE A 77 -6.95 -26.50 29.44
CA ILE A 77 -6.72 -27.91 29.78
C ILE A 77 -6.04 -28.62 28.60
N LYS A 78 -4.79 -29.04 28.85
CA LYS A 78 -4.03 -29.99 28.04
C LYS A 78 -4.76 -31.34 27.99
N ARG A 79 -4.83 -31.97 26.82
CA ARG A 79 -4.65 -33.43 26.71
C ARG A 79 -3.95 -33.81 25.41
N GLN A 80 -2.91 -34.61 25.61
CA GLN A 80 -1.94 -35.09 24.65
C GLN A 80 -2.50 -36.14 23.67
N ARG A 81 -1.95 -36.08 22.45
CA ARG A 81 -1.49 -37.20 21.60
C ARG A 81 -2.51 -38.24 21.08
N ARG A 82 -2.74 -38.16 19.76
CA ARG A 82 -2.58 -39.25 18.77
C ARG A 82 -1.99 -38.61 17.50
N ALA A 83 -0.72 -38.78 17.15
CA ALA A 83 -0.11 -39.94 16.48
C ALA A 83 -0.70 -40.21 15.09
N ASP A 84 0.10 -39.87 14.07
CA ASP A 84 0.19 -40.41 12.72
C ASP A 84 -1.10 -40.71 11.94
N GLN A 85 -1.44 -39.80 11.03
CA GLN A 85 -2.07 -40.20 9.76
C GLN A 85 -1.38 -39.49 8.58
N PRO A 86 -0.97 -40.24 7.53
CA PRO A 86 -0.24 -39.69 6.40
C PRO A 86 -1.11 -38.83 5.48
N ALA A 87 -0.47 -37.80 4.92
CA ALA A 87 -1.01 -36.83 4.00
C ALA A 87 -1.83 -37.47 2.86
N ARG A 88 -3.05 -36.97 2.70
CA ARG A 88 -3.97 -37.28 1.60
C ARG A 88 -3.31 -36.89 0.27
N ARG A 89 -2.82 -37.89 -0.47
CA ARG A 89 -2.35 -37.75 -1.86
C ARG A 89 -3.51 -37.24 -2.72
N SER A 90 -3.40 -36.00 -3.21
CA SER A 90 -4.25 -35.47 -4.26
C SER A 90 -3.48 -35.47 -5.58
N ARG A 91 -4.01 -36.25 -6.52
CA ARG A 91 -3.50 -36.53 -7.87
C ARG A 91 -3.98 -35.39 -8.78
N ARG A 92 -3.14 -34.41 -9.09
CA ARG A 92 -3.44 -33.42 -10.14
C ARG A 92 -3.19 -34.05 -11.52
N LEU A 93 -4.26 -34.19 -12.31
CA LEU A 93 -4.18 -34.36 -13.76
C LEU A 93 -4.65 -33.05 -14.43
N ARG A 94 -3.66 -32.33 -14.96
CA ARG A 94 -3.59 -31.65 -16.27
C ARG A 94 -4.86 -30.99 -16.84
N GLY A 95 -4.84 -29.65 -16.96
CA GLY A 95 -5.72 -28.87 -17.85
C GLY A 95 -6.05 -27.45 -17.36
N GLU A 96 -5.21 -26.47 -17.73
CA GLU A 96 -5.38 -25.01 -17.92
C GLU A 96 -6.71 -24.34 -17.45
N SER A 97 -6.72 -23.20 -16.72
CA SER A 97 -6.11 -21.90 -17.07
C SER A 97 -6.25 -20.83 -15.95
N ALA A 98 -5.41 -19.79 -16.06
CA ALA A 98 -5.43 -18.44 -15.45
C ALA A 98 -5.22 -18.27 -13.93
N GLU A 99 -3.99 -17.92 -13.56
CA GLU A 99 -3.61 -17.34 -12.27
C GLU A 99 -4.10 -15.87 -12.16
N PRO A 100 -4.92 -15.52 -11.16
CA PRO A 100 -4.99 -14.15 -10.67
C PRO A 100 -3.83 -13.91 -9.68
N THR A 101 -2.88 -13.05 -10.06
CA THR A 101 -1.82 -12.55 -9.17
C THR A 101 -2.43 -11.88 -7.94
N THR A 102 -2.52 -12.62 -6.84
CA THR A 102 -2.86 -12.11 -5.52
C THR A 102 -1.60 -11.90 -4.69
N ALA A 103 -1.57 -10.74 -4.05
CA ALA A 103 -0.79 -10.40 -2.85
C ALA A 103 0.73 -10.58 -2.98
N ALA A 104 1.43 -9.44 -3.10
CA ALA A 104 2.85 -9.34 -2.80
C ALA A 104 3.10 -9.96 -1.42
N GLU A 105 3.66 -11.17 -1.44
CA GLU A 105 4.22 -11.83 -0.29
C GLU A 105 5.24 -10.88 0.33
N GLU A 106 5.07 -10.62 1.62
CA GLU A 106 6.15 -10.17 2.50
C GLU A 106 7.26 -11.22 2.42
N GLN A 107 8.19 -11.07 1.48
CA GLN A 107 9.50 -11.68 1.60
C GLN A 107 10.22 -10.95 2.74
N VAL A 108 9.98 -11.43 3.96
CA VAL A 108 10.97 -11.35 5.03
C VAL A 108 12.17 -12.13 4.49
N VAL A 109 13.17 -11.40 4.00
CA VAL A 109 14.46 -12.00 3.64
C VAL A 109 14.99 -12.62 4.93
N GLU A 110 14.94 -13.94 5.01
CA GLU A 110 15.61 -14.74 6.02
C GLU A 110 17.08 -14.31 5.99
N THR A 111 17.51 -13.60 7.03
CA THR A 111 18.91 -13.30 7.26
C THR A 111 19.61 -14.62 7.48
N GLY A 112 20.24 -15.13 6.42
CA GLY A 112 21.05 -16.34 6.46
C GLY A 112 22.06 -16.26 7.60
N ASP A 113 22.25 -17.40 8.24
CA ASP A 113 23.14 -17.70 9.37
C ASP A 113 24.40 -16.81 9.42
N VAL A 114 24.36 -15.76 10.25
CA VAL A 114 25.42 -14.74 10.38
C VAL A 114 26.52 -15.27 11.28
N SER A 115 27.29 -16.24 10.79
CA SER A 115 28.58 -16.62 11.38
C SER A 115 29.76 -15.82 10.78
N GLY A 116 29.47 -14.88 9.88
CA GLY A 116 30.45 -14.02 9.22
C GLY A 116 30.82 -12.79 10.05
N VAL A 117 32.11 -12.44 10.04
CA VAL A 117 32.63 -11.19 10.63
C VAL A 117 31.99 -10.00 9.92
N LEU A 118 31.24 -9.18 10.67
CA LEU A 118 30.67 -7.93 10.16
C LEU A 118 31.75 -6.85 10.12
N ALA A 119 32.01 -6.30 8.94
CA ALA A 119 33.02 -5.26 8.75
C ALA A 119 32.42 -3.86 8.90
N ASP A 120 33.17 -2.96 9.54
CA ASP A 120 32.91 -1.52 9.51
C ASP A 120 33.08 -0.99 8.08
N ALA A 121 32.39 0.10 7.74
CA ALA A 121 32.50 0.73 6.42
C ALA A 121 33.95 1.12 6.09
N GLU A 122 34.71 1.60 7.07
CA GLU A 122 36.12 1.96 6.93
C GLU A 122 37.03 0.78 6.57
N SER A 123 36.65 -0.43 7.00
CA SER A 123 37.41 -1.64 6.71
C SER A 123 37.02 -2.26 5.37
N HIS A 124 35.78 -2.04 4.93
CA HIS A 124 35.22 -2.65 3.73
C HIS A 124 35.52 -1.85 2.45
N PHE A 125 35.43 -0.52 2.52
CA PHE A 125 35.58 0.35 1.34
C PHE A 125 36.98 0.93 1.20
N PRO A 126 37.48 1.13 -0.04
CA PRO A 126 38.76 1.80 -0.26
C PRO A 126 38.67 3.28 0.15
N ALA A 127 39.83 3.87 0.46
CA ALA A 127 39.92 5.27 0.93
C ALA A 127 39.27 6.28 -0.04
N SER A 128 39.36 6.04 -1.36
CA SER A 128 38.73 6.89 -2.38
C SER A 128 37.20 6.92 -2.27
N THR A 129 36.57 5.77 -2.01
CA THR A 129 35.12 5.69 -1.80
C THR A 129 34.73 6.43 -0.53
N LEU A 130 35.46 6.20 0.57
CA LEU A 130 35.19 6.82 1.87
C LEU A 130 35.30 8.35 1.83
N GLU A 131 36.20 8.91 1.03
CA GLU A 131 36.37 10.36 0.87
C GLU A 131 35.19 11.00 0.11
N SER A 132 34.63 10.30 -0.87
CA SER A 132 33.47 10.77 -1.65
C SER A 132 32.12 10.53 -0.97
N ALA A 133 32.08 9.60 -0.01
CA ALA A 133 30.85 9.13 0.61
C ALA A 133 30.22 10.16 1.56
N ILE A 134 28.89 10.22 1.56
CA ILE A 134 28.15 11.02 2.53
C ILE A 134 28.02 10.22 3.83
N ARG A 135 28.37 10.81 4.97
CA ARG A 135 28.16 10.20 6.28
C ARG A 135 26.84 10.65 6.89
N VAL A 136 25.99 9.70 7.27
CA VAL A 136 24.69 9.97 7.91
C VAL A 136 24.61 9.26 9.26
N ASN A 137 23.75 9.77 10.14
CA ASN A 137 23.52 9.22 11.49
C ASN A 137 22.29 8.31 11.57
N GLY A 138 21.67 7.99 10.43
CA GLY A 138 20.43 7.22 10.36
C GLY A 138 19.17 8.03 10.68
N HIS A 139 19.24 9.36 10.70
CA HIS A 139 18.09 10.24 10.96
C HIS A 139 17.83 11.21 9.81
N TYR A 140 16.56 11.32 9.43
CA TYR A 140 16.05 12.32 8.49
C TYR A 140 15.46 13.51 9.26
N SER A 141 16.02 14.70 9.04
CA SER A 141 15.59 15.96 9.68
C SER A 141 14.61 16.77 8.83
N GLY A 142 14.48 16.45 7.54
CA GLY A 142 13.62 17.18 6.61
C GLY A 142 12.12 16.99 6.86
N TRP A 143 11.33 17.73 6.08
CA TRP A 143 9.88 17.58 6.01
C TRP A 143 9.45 17.08 4.62
N VAL A 144 8.17 17.22 4.27
CA VAL A 144 7.67 16.91 2.92
C VAL A 144 8.33 17.86 1.90
N GLU A 145 8.50 17.45 0.65
CA GLU A 145 9.00 18.32 -0.42
C GLU A 145 8.13 19.60 -0.55
N PRO A 146 8.71 20.82 -0.62
CA PRO A 146 7.94 22.06 -0.61
C PRO A 146 6.88 22.19 -1.71
N GLY A 147 7.13 21.70 -2.92
CA GLY A 147 6.15 21.65 -3.99
C GLY A 147 4.97 20.73 -3.67
N VAL A 148 5.22 19.53 -3.13
CA VAL A 148 4.19 18.59 -2.64
C VAL A 148 3.39 19.23 -1.51
N GLN A 149 4.05 19.94 -0.58
CA GLN A 149 3.36 20.65 0.51
C GLN A 149 2.36 21.66 -0.04
N GLN A 150 2.76 22.47 -1.01
CA GLN A 150 1.92 23.50 -1.62
C GLN A 150 0.74 22.87 -2.38
N ARG A 151 0.98 21.85 -3.21
CA ARG A 151 -0.06 21.18 -4.00
C ARG A 151 -1.11 20.49 -3.14
N LEU A 152 -0.69 19.89 -2.03
CA LEU A 152 -1.58 19.12 -1.15
C LEU A 152 -2.08 19.89 0.07
N HIS A 153 -1.70 21.17 0.19
CA HIS A 153 -2.01 22.04 1.32
C HIS A 153 -1.65 21.37 2.65
N LEU A 154 -0.41 20.87 2.74
CA LEU A 154 0.14 20.29 3.96
C LEU A 154 0.76 21.37 4.84
N GLU A 155 0.73 21.15 6.14
CA GLU A 155 1.36 22.03 7.11
C GLU A 155 2.89 22.03 6.98
N SER A 156 3.51 23.12 7.43
CA SER A 156 4.96 23.34 7.32
C SER A 156 5.81 22.41 8.20
N ASN A 157 5.22 21.75 9.19
CA ASN A 157 5.92 20.84 10.10
C ASN A 157 5.01 19.77 10.71
N ALA A 158 5.62 18.75 11.31
CA ALA A 158 4.94 17.60 11.89
C ALA A 158 3.97 17.97 13.02
N THR A 159 4.37 18.90 13.89
CA THR A 159 3.58 19.30 15.05
C THR A 159 2.30 20.00 14.60
N ALA A 160 2.43 20.97 13.69
CA ALA A 160 1.29 21.67 13.10
C ALA A 160 0.34 20.71 12.36
N ALA A 161 0.88 19.77 11.58
CA ALA A 161 0.08 18.75 10.89
C ALA A 161 -0.72 17.86 11.86
N TRP A 162 -0.11 17.50 12.99
CA TRP A 162 -0.75 16.68 14.01
C TRP A 162 -1.85 17.43 14.76
N GLU A 163 -1.56 18.65 15.20
CA GLU A 163 -2.45 19.50 15.99
C GLU A 163 -3.66 19.97 15.17
N SER A 164 -3.46 20.42 13.92
CA SER A 164 -4.54 20.92 13.06
C SER A 164 -5.56 19.82 12.68
N GLN A 165 -5.14 18.55 12.71
CA GLN A 165 -5.99 17.39 12.44
C GLN A 165 -6.51 16.71 13.72
N GLY A 166 -6.69 17.49 14.79
CA GLY A 166 -7.37 17.09 16.03
C GLY A 166 -6.48 16.40 17.07
N GLY A 167 -5.17 16.31 16.84
CA GLY A 167 -4.20 15.81 17.84
C GLY A 167 -4.46 14.36 18.32
N GLY A 168 -4.04 14.06 19.55
CA GLY A 168 -4.20 12.75 20.18
C GLY A 168 -2.91 11.94 20.31
N LYS A 169 -3.02 10.68 20.71
CA LYS A 169 -1.89 9.76 20.88
C LYS A 169 -1.84 8.76 19.73
N PHE A 170 -0.81 8.85 18.90
CA PHE A 170 -0.57 7.88 17.84
C PHE A 170 -0.40 6.48 18.44
N SER A 171 -1.08 5.49 17.87
CA SER A 171 -0.81 4.08 18.14
C SER A 171 -0.97 3.25 16.87
N PHE A 172 -0.33 2.09 16.80
CA PHE A 172 -0.46 1.23 15.62
C PHE A 172 -1.91 0.73 15.41
N LYS A 173 -2.68 0.56 16.49
CA LYS A 173 -4.09 0.16 16.45
C LYS A 173 -5.03 1.30 16.07
N ASP A 174 -4.60 2.54 16.30
CA ASP A 174 -5.33 3.76 15.98
C ASP A 174 -4.35 4.80 15.40
N PRO A 175 -4.05 4.68 14.09
CA PRO A 175 -3.08 5.55 13.44
C PRO A 175 -3.58 7.00 13.35
N LEU A 176 -4.87 7.25 13.57
CA LEU A 176 -5.46 8.59 13.59
C LEU A 176 -5.46 9.21 15.00
N GLY A 177 -5.13 8.46 16.05
CA GLY A 177 -5.08 8.94 17.43
C GLY A 177 -6.43 9.42 17.99
N THR A 178 -7.54 8.94 17.43
CA THR A 178 -8.91 9.37 17.76
C THR A 178 -9.55 8.62 18.92
N GLY A 179 -8.92 7.56 19.42
CA GLY A 179 -9.46 6.62 20.41
C GLY A 179 -10.55 5.70 19.88
N LYS A 180 -10.90 5.78 18.59
CA LYS A 180 -12.02 5.05 17.98
C LYS A 180 -11.56 4.23 16.79
N ARG A 181 -11.98 2.96 16.72
CA ARG A 181 -11.75 2.13 15.52
C ARG A 181 -12.61 2.66 14.37
N VAL A 182 -11.99 2.97 13.24
CA VAL A 182 -12.72 3.33 12.02
C VAL A 182 -13.48 2.11 11.52
N SER A 183 -14.81 2.22 11.47
CA SER A 183 -15.69 1.15 10.99
C SER A 183 -16.16 1.43 9.57
N LYS A 184 -16.60 0.40 8.84
CA LYS A 184 -17.18 0.55 7.49
C LYS A 184 -18.38 1.50 7.46
N ARG A 185 -19.12 1.65 8.57
CA ARG A 185 -20.24 2.60 8.69
C ARG A 185 -19.81 4.06 8.71
N THR A 186 -18.57 4.33 9.14
CA THR A 186 -18.01 5.69 9.24
C THR A 186 -17.39 6.16 7.93
N VAL A 187 -17.17 5.24 6.99
CA VAL A 187 -16.49 5.51 5.71
C VAL A 187 -17.53 5.87 4.64
N PRO A 188 -17.29 6.90 3.81
CA PRO A 188 -18.17 7.23 2.69
C PRO A 188 -18.42 6.04 1.76
N SER A 189 -19.63 5.96 1.22
CA SER A 189 -20.02 4.90 0.27
C SER A 189 -19.05 4.87 -0.91
N GLY A 190 -18.53 3.68 -1.24
CA GLY A 190 -17.56 3.48 -2.32
C GLY A 190 -16.08 3.60 -1.93
N GLN A 191 -15.74 4.04 -0.71
CA GLN A 191 -14.37 4.00 -0.22
C GLN A 191 -14.11 2.78 0.67
N SER A 192 -12.90 2.22 0.57
CA SER A 192 -12.43 1.23 1.54
C SER A 192 -11.97 1.94 2.82
N VAL A 193 -12.05 1.26 3.96
CA VAL A 193 -11.53 1.75 5.24
C VAL A 193 -10.05 2.14 5.11
N ALA A 194 -9.26 1.33 4.40
CA ALA A 194 -7.86 1.60 4.16
C ALA A 194 -7.62 2.91 3.38
N LYS A 195 -8.36 3.14 2.27
CA LYS A 195 -8.25 4.38 1.48
C LYS A 195 -8.66 5.60 2.30
N TYR A 196 -9.72 5.49 3.09
CA TYR A 196 -10.18 6.57 3.96
C TYR A 196 -9.14 6.91 5.04
N VAL A 197 -8.60 5.90 5.73
CA VAL A 197 -7.55 6.10 6.74
C VAL A 197 -6.29 6.69 6.11
N ALA A 198 -5.86 6.20 4.94
CA ALA A 198 -4.73 6.76 4.21
C ALA A 198 -4.95 8.24 3.87
N SER A 199 -6.13 8.60 3.34
CA SER A 199 -6.48 10.00 3.04
C SER A 199 -6.42 10.90 4.27
N LYS A 200 -6.85 10.42 5.45
CA LYS A 200 -6.73 11.17 6.70
C LYS A 200 -5.28 11.27 7.18
N LEU A 201 -4.48 10.22 7.00
CA LEU A 201 -3.06 10.23 7.33
C LEU A 201 -2.26 11.18 6.45
N LEU A 202 -2.63 11.39 5.19
CA LEU A 202 -1.93 12.33 4.31
C LEU A 202 -1.76 13.71 4.96
N LYS A 203 -2.80 14.23 5.62
CA LYS A 203 -2.75 15.54 6.30
C LYS A 203 -2.16 15.47 7.70
N LYS A 204 -2.39 14.38 8.43
CA LYS A 204 -2.05 14.26 9.86
C LYS A 204 -0.66 13.68 10.13
N ASN A 205 -0.29 12.66 9.36
CA ASN A 205 0.99 11.99 9.43
C ASN A 205 1.44 11.64 8.00
N PRO A 206 1.96 12.64 7.25
CA PRO A 206 2.36 12.45 5.86
C PRO A 206 3.38 11.32 5.69
N ASN A 207 4.27 11.12 6.66
CA ASN A 207 5.24 10.03 6.64
C ASN A 207 4.55 8.66 6.51
N ALA A 208 3.50 8.41 7.28
CA ALA A 208 2.77 7.14 7.22
C ALA A 208 2.04 6.94 5.89
N TYR A 209 1.53 8.02 5.29
CA TYR A 209 0.88 7.98 3.99
C TYR A 209 1.89 7.66 2.87
N PHE A 210 2.92 8.49 2.75
CA PHE A 210 3.92 8.41 1.69
C PHE A 210 4.84 7.19 1.80
N TYR A 211 4.85 6.51 2.95
CA TYR A 211 5.53 5.23 3.07
C TYR A 211 4.99 4.16 2.10
N ARG A 212 3.69 4.22 1.77
CA ARG A 212 3.01 3.22 0.93
C ARG A 212 2.34 3.79 -0.31
N HIS A 213 2.16 5.10 -0.39
CA HIS A 213 1.41 5.73 -1.47
C HIS A 213 2.21 6.91 -2.04
N THR A 214 2.07 7.15 -3.33
CA THR A 214 2.49 8.38 -4.00
C THR A 214 1.49 9.50 -3.74
N GLU A 215 1.80 10.71 -4.24
CA GLU A 215 0.84 11.80 -4.31
C GLU A 215 -0.47 11.35 -5.00
N PRO A 216 -1.66 11.75 -4.51
CA PRO A 216 -2.92 11.40 -5.16
C PRO A 216 -2.93 11.75 -6.65
N GLY A 217 -3.19 10.74 -7.50
CA GLY A 217 -3.19 10.92 -8.96
C GLY A 217 -1.84 10.65 -9.64
N VAL A 218 -0.76 10.48 -8.88
CA VAL A 218 0.55 10.10 -9.40
C VAL A 218 0.70 8.58 -9.35
N GLU A 219 1.09 7.99 -10.47
CA GLU A 219 1.36 6.54 -10.54
C GLU A 219 2.66 6.18 -9.83
N GLN A 220 2.67 5.02 -9.17
CA GLN A 220 3.86 4.47 -8.54
C GLN A 220 4.67 3.65 -9.55
N TRP A 221 5.98 3.89 -9.61
CA TRP A 221 6.88 3.09 -10.45
C TRP A 221 7.45 1.90 -9.69
N THR A 222 7.38 0.72 -10.31
CA THR A 222 7.88 -0.55 -9.76
C THR A 222 9.17 -1.04 -10.43
N GLY A 223 9.64 -0.35 -11.47
CA GLY A 223 10.86 -0.71 -12.20
C GLY A 223 12.16 -0.34 -11.49
N ASP A 224 13.26 -0.59 -12.18
CA ASP A 224 14.63 -0.32 -11.71
C ASP A 224 14.86 1.16 -11.41
N TRP A 225 15.85 1.44 -10.55
CA TRP A 225 16.24 2.82 -10.21
C TRP A 225 17.08 3.43 -11.31
N THR A 226 16.63 4.57 -11.81
CA THR A 226 17.34 5.36 -12.81
C THR A 226 18.47 6.16 -12.17
N GLU A 227 19.39 6.63 -13.01
CA GLU A 227 20.51 7.47 -12.59
C GLU A 227 20.03 8.80 -11.96
N ASP A 228 19.02 9.44 -12.56
CA ASP A 228 18.45 10.69 -12.04
C ASP A 228 17.79 10.52 -10.67
N GLU A 229 17.12 9.38 -10.45
CA GLU A 229 16.55 9.03 -9.14
C GLU A 229 17.65 8.80 -8.10
N ARG A 230 18.75 8.13 -8.49
CA ARG A 230 19.92 7.94 -7.62
C ARG A 230 20.53 9.28 -7.22
N LEU A 231 20.79 10.16 -8.18
CA LEU A 231 21.37 11.49 -7.92
C LEU A 231 20.46 12.30 -7.00
N THR A 232 19.15 12.22 -7.22
CA THR A 232 18.16 12.86 -6.35
C THR A 232 18.19 12.28 -4.93
N PHE A 233 18.26 10.96 -4.79
CA PHE A 233 18.38 10.29 -3.50
C PHE A 233 19.60 10.80 -2.72
N ILE A 234 20.77 10.79 -3.35
CA ILE A 234 22.04 11.22 -2.76
C ILE A 234 21.98 12.70 -2.37
N ARG A 235 21.42 13.56 -3.23
CA ARG A 235 21.23 14.99 -2.95
C ARG A 235 20.38 15.23 -1.72
N VAL A 236 19.22 14.56 -1.62
CA VAL A 236 18.28 14.71 -0.49
C VAL A 236 18.92 14.19 0.80
N ALA A 237 19.62 13.06 0.74
CA ALA A 237 20.34 12.51 1.89
C ALA A 237 21.47 13.42 2.37
N LYS A 238 22.17 14.11 1.44
CA LYS A 238 23.18 15.13 1.79
C LYS A 238 22.58 16.31 2.53
N GLU A 239 21.39 16.75 2.12
CA GLU A 239 20.73 17.94 2.63
C GLU A 239 20.03 17.70 3.98
N PHE A 240 19.32 16.59 4.11
CA PHE A 240 18.43 16.33 5.25
C PHE A 240 18.81 15.09 6.08
N GLY A 241 19.84 14.35 5.69
CA GLY A 241 20.13 13.02 6.22
C GLY A 241 19.19 11.95 5.65
N CYS A 242 19.37 10.71 6.08
CA CYS A 242 18.48 9.58 5.76
C CYS A 242 18.66 8.45 6.79
N GLY A 243 17.82 7.43 6.72
CA GLY A 243 17.86 6.26 7.59
C GLY A 243 16.56 6.00 8.35
N ASP A 244 15.72 7.02 8.48
CA ASP A 244 14.35 6.91 9.00
C ASP A 244 13.37 7.80 8.21
N LYS A 245 12.09 7.81 8.63
CA LYS A 245 11.00 8.63 8.05
C LYS A 245 10.95 8.57 6.51
N TRP A 246 11.08 7.37 5.96
CA TRP A 246 11.19 7.16 4.52
C TRP A 246 10.01 7.68 3.70
N GLY A 247 8.82 7.81 4.28
CA GLY A 247 7.69 8.42 3.58
C GLY A 247 7.90 9.92 3.34
N LEU A 248 8.49 10.65 4.29
CA LEU A 248 8.83 12.05 4.04
C LEU A 248 9.96 12.16 3.01
N PHE A 249 10.99 11.33 3.17
CA PHE A 249 12.13 11.30 2.24
C PHE A 249 11.68 11.05 0.79
N SER A 250 10.76 10.10 0.57
CA SER A 250 10.29 9.74 -0.77
C SER A 250 9.55 10.87 -1.49
N THR A 251 9.08 11.90 -0.79
CA THR A 251 8.36 13.02 -1.43
C THR A 251 9.27 13.83 -2.37
N TYR A 252 10.59 13.73 -2.22
CA TYR A 252 11.56 14.37 -3.12
C TYR A 252 11.90 13.53 -4.35
N ILE A 253 11.49 12.27 -4.40
CA ILE A 253 11.77 11.35 -5.51
C ILE A 253 10.42 10.99 -6.15
N PRO A 254 10.06 11.63 -7.28
CA PRO A 254 8.79 11.37 -7.94
C PRO A 254 8.54 9.89 -8.21
N HIS A 255 7.29 9.46 -8.16
CA HIS A 255 6.84 8.07 -8.42
C HIS A 255 7.35 6.99 -7.45
N ARG A 256 8.26 7.32 -6.52
CA ARG A 256 8.73 6.41 -5.48
C ARG A 256 8.01 6.64 -4.16
N VAL A 257 7.89 5.57 -3.39
CA VAL A 257 7.32 5.59 -2.03
C VAL A 257 8.36 5.19 -1.00
N GLY A 258 8.06 5.45 0.28
CA GLY A 258 9.04 5.28 1.34
C GLY A 258 9.58 3.87 1.49
N TYR A 259 8.77 2.82 1.33
CA TYR A 259 9.31 1.46 1.45
C TYR A 259 10.34 1.16 0.35
N GLN A 260 10.15 1.68 -0.87
CA GLN A 260 11.09 1.52 -1.98
C GLN A 260 12.40 2.25 -1.68
N CYS A 261 12.33 3.48 -1.16
CA CYS A 261 13.50 4.23 -0.74
C CYS A 261 14.28 3.47 0.36
N SER A 262 13.57 2.91 1.34
CA SER A 262 14.19 2.13 2.42
C SER A 262 14.88 0.86 1.93
N ASN A 263 14.28 0.18 0.93
CA ASN A 263 14.86 -1.02 0.33
C ASN A 263 16.07 -0.65 -0.52
N TYR A 264 15.95 0.38 -1.36
CA TYR A 264 17.04 0.88 -2.18
C TYR A 264 18.26 1.28 -1.34
N TYR A 265 18.00 1.95 -0.22
CA TYR A 265 19.02 2.33 0.75
C TYR A 265 19.86 1.15 1.23
N ARG A 266 19.20 0.08 1.70
CA ARG A 266 19.86 -1.10 2.26
C ARG A 266 20.50 -1.99 1.19
N GLN A 267 19.87 -2.12 0.03
CA GLN A 267 20.30 -3.06 -1.01
C GLN A 267 21.36 -2.49 -1.95
N TYR A 268 21.37 -1.17 -2.16
CA TYR A 268 22.23 -0.55 -3.16
C TYR A 268 23.05 0.60 -2.58
N VAL A 269 22.43 1.54 -1.87
CA VAL A 269 23.12 2.78 -1.46
C VAL A 269 24.24 2.51 -0.45
N ILE A 270 23.95 1.75 0.62
CA ILE A 270 24.95 1.38 1.62
C ILE A 270 26.00 0.43 1.02
N PRO A 271 25.64 -0.69 0.36
CA PRO A 271 26.61 -1.58 -0.26
C PRO A 271 27.52 -0.93 -1.31
N SER A 272 27.05 0.10 -2.01
CA SER A 272 27.86 0.83 -3.00
C SER A 272 28.81 1.87 -2.38
N GLY A 273 28.69 2.14 -1.08
CA GLY A 273 29.49 3.13 -0.38
C GLY A 273 29.17 4.58 -0.75
N TRP A 274 28.01 4.86 -1.38
CA TRP A 274 27.58 6.24 -1.66
C TRP A 274 27.21 6.98 -0.36
N ILE A 275 26.65 6.24 0.58
CA ILE A 275 26.31 6.72 1.92
C ILE A 275 26.85 5.73 2.95
N ILE A 276 27.53 6.27 3.96
CA ILE A 276 28.00 5.53 5.13
C ILE A 276 27.07 5.85 6.29
N ASP A 277 26.49 4.81 6.88
CA ASP A 277 25.63 4.88 8.06
C ASP A 277 26.20 3.97 9.14
N ASP A 278 26.60 4.57 10.26
CA ASP A 278 27.21 3.87 11.38
C ASP A 278 26.27 2.80 11.97
N ASN A 279 24.97 2.84 11.69
CA ASN A 279 24.00 1.85 12.16
C ASN A 279 23.99 0.55 11.33
N TYR A 280 24.77 0.49 10.25
CA TYR A 280 24.92 -0.69 9.40
C TYR A 280 26.36 -1.20 9.40
N ARG A 281 26.50 -2.48 9.12
CA ARG A 281 27.76 -3.17 8.84
C ARG A 281 27.63 -3.95 7.55
N ILE A 282 28.76 -4.22 6.92
CA ILE A 282 28.78 -4.99 5.69
C ILE A 282 29.19 -6.42 6.02
N ASP A 283 28.41 -7.39 5.56
CA ASP A 283 28.77 -8.80 5.66
C ASP A 283 29.85 -9.18 4.63
N SER A 284 30.39 -10.40 4.73
CA SER A 284 31.40 -10.88 3.78
C SER A 284 30.89 -10.98 2.33
N THR A 285 29.57 -10.95 2.12
CA THR A 285 28.94 -11.00 0.79
C THR A 285 28.64 -9.61 0.23
N GLY A 286 28.87 -8.54 0.99
CA GLY A 286 28.62 -7.16 0.58
C GLY A 286 27.23 -6.64 0.96
N HIS A 287 26.41 -7.38 1.71
CA HIS A 287 25.10 -6.90 2.13
C HIS A 287 25.18 -6.04 3.40
N ALA A 288 24.32 -5.03 3.46
CA ALA A 288 24.19 -4.18 4.64
C ALA A 288 23.31 -4.85 5.71
N VAL A 289 23.90 -5.11 6.87
CA VAL A 289 23.25 -5.66 8.06
C VAL A 289 23.07 -4.54 9.08
N TYR A 290 21.83 -4.33 9.54
CA TYR A 290 21.54 -3.35 10.57
C TYR A 290 21.98 -3.85 11.95
N VAL A 291 22.88 -3.13 12.60
CA VAL A 291 23.47 -3.50 13.91
C VAL A 291 22.90 -2.71 15.09
N GLY A 292 21.96 -1.80 14.83
CA GLY A 292 21.32 -0.98 15.86
C GLY A 292 21.83 0.46 15.88
N LYS A 293 21.17 1.29 16.69
CA LYS A 293 21.52 2.71 16.80
C LYS A 293 22.84 2.88 17.54
N HIS A 294 23.88 3.26 16.83
CA HIS A 294 25.10 3.74 17.47
C HIS A 294 24.79 5.09 18.11
N LYS A 295 24.67 5.11 19.44
CA LYS A 295 24.84 6.35 20.19
C LYS A 295 26.31 6.73 20.04
N ARG A 296 26.63 7.65 19.13
CA ARG A 296 27.91 8.37 19.25
C ARG A 296 27.89 8.98 20.64
N GLY A 297 28.80 8.52 21.51
CA GLY A 297 28.92 9.00 22.88
C GLY A 297 28.98 10.53 22.85
N SER A 298 28.17 11.17 23.69
CA SER A 298 28.23 12.61 23.91
C SER A 298 29.61 13.03 24.40
#